data_AF-N2AL86-F1
#
_entry.id   AF-N2AL86-F1
#
_cell.length_a   1.000
_cell.length_b   1.000
_cell.length_c   1.000
_cell.angle_alpha   90.00
_cell.angle_beta   90.00
_cell.angle_gamma   90.00
#
_symmetry.space_group_name_H-M   'P 1'
#
loop_
_entity.id
_entity.type
_entity.pdbx_description
1 polymer ?
#
loop_
_entity_poly.entity_id
_entity_poly.type
_entity_poly.pdbx_seq_one_letter_code
_entity_poly.pdbx_strand_id
1 'polypeptide(L)'
;MAISGVGQNFYHNKVETIKNLNDAETFALKKTAGTKELSEAEEMELFKKEFYAELDRIPRDRTIANVAVNISEEAFKNMKDDPTYRERMLALIRRDMTGSVAPAPDCSLVITVGATARDYRADGWSVYNDSEFYARSQGSFFKKTSEKKDRQQELIKKYLKKRAQAKRQQQELPNEKIAKAEQERSRLAKAWSSKRQMAKASNVYDENVMTGNDLQRIF
;
A
#
# COMPACT_ATOMS: atom_id res chain seq x y z
N MET A 1 -49.85 61.86 38.41
CA MET A 1 -48.40 61.95 38.70
C MET A 1 -47.63 61.31 37.55
N ALA A 2 -46.57 61.99 37.08
CA ALA A 2 -45.36 61.52 36.38
C ALA A 2 -45.49 60.49 35.23
N ILE A 3 -45.35 60.86 33.94
CA ILE A 3 -44.16 61.30 33.16
C ILE A 3 -43.49 60.12 32.39
N SER A 4 -43.70 60.18 31.07
CA SER A 4 -42.80 59.93 29.92
C SER A 4 -42.09 58.60 29.68
N GLY A 5 -42.16 58.19 28.40
CA GLY A 5 -41.19 57.30 27.75
C GLY A 5 -41.42 57.16 26.25
N VAL A 6 -41.54 58.30 25.54
CA VAL A 6 -41.57 58.40 24.06
C VAL A 6 -40.15 58.27 23.52
N GLY A 7 -39.99 57.58 22.39
CA GLY A 7 -38.68 57.51 21.71
C GLY A 7 -38.71 56.84 20.34
N GLN A 8 -39.56 57.33 19.42
CA GLN A 8 -39.28 57.22 17.99
C GLN A 8 -38.10 58.14 17.67
N ASN A 9 -37.11 57.69 16.90
CA ASN A 9 -36.20 58.57 16.19
C ASN A 9 -35.96 58.04 14.77
N PHE A 10 -36.49 58.81 13.83
CA PHE A 10 -36.18 58.84 12.40
C PHE A 10 -34.83 59.55 12.15
N TYR A 11 -34.46 59.62 10.87
CA TYR A 11 -33.40 60.43 10.23
C TYR A 11 -32.03 59.72 10.14
N HIS A 12 -31.27 59.77 9.04
CA HIS A 12 -31.40 60.49 7.77
C HIS A 12 -30.50 59.79 6.72
N ASN A 13 -30.91 59.90 5.46
CA ASN A 13 -30.15 59.51 4.26
C ASN A 13 -28.92 60.44 4.10
N LYS A 14 -27.75 59.91 3.70
CA LYS A 14 -26.73 60.70 2.99
C LYS A 14 -26.06 59.88 1.89
N VAL A 15 -26.44 60.19 0.66
CA VAL A 15 -25.82 59.79 -0.60
C VAL A 15 -24.89 60.94 -1.02
N GLU A 16 -23.58 60.69 -1.15
CA GLU A 16 -22.63 61.57 -1.86
C GLU A 16 -21.55 60.74 -2.59
N THR A 17 -21.74 60.58 -3.90
CA THR A 17 -20.78 60.72 -5.03
C THR A 17 -19.29 60.31 -4.96
N ILE A 18 -18.97 59.22 -5.68
CA ILE A 18 -17.86 58.91 -6.65
C ILE A 18 -16.65 59.87 -6.73
N LYS A 19 -15.41 59.34 -6.58
CA LYS A 19 -14.21 59.68 -7.38
C LYS A 19 -13.23 58.49 -7.50
N ASN A 20 -12.80 58.22 -8.74
CA ASN A 20 -11.78 57.25 -9.15
C ASN A 20 -10.37 57.66 -8.71
N LEU A 21 -9.52 56.68 -8.37
CA LEU A 21 -8.06 56.79 -8.40
C LEU A 21 -7.47 55.49 -8.94
N ASN A 22 -7.48 55.36 -10.27
CA ASN A 22 -6.43 54.63 -10.97
C ASN A 22 -5.22 55.57 -11.09
N ASP A 23 -4.03 54.97 -11.16
CA ASP A 23 -2.76 55.56 -11.61
C ASP A 23 -1.93 56.31 -10.56
N ALA A 24 -1.16 55.55 -9.77
CA ALA A 24 0.24 55.86 -9.46
C ALA A 24 0.85 54.77 -8.56
N GLU A 25 1.50 53.77 -9.17
CA GLU A 25 2.79 53.21 -8.71
C GLU A 25 3.26 52.11 -9.67
N THR A 26 3.52 52.52 -10.91
CA THR A 26 4.51 51.91 -11.79
C THR A 26 5.91 52.18 -11.22
N PHE A 27 6.27 51.52 -10.12
CA PHE A 27 7.65 51.53 -9.61
C PHE A 27 8.30 50.17 -9.80
N ALA A 28 9.12 50.12 -10.84
CA ALA A 28 10.13 49.15 -11.18
C ALA A 28 10.54 48.15 -10.08
N LEU A 29 10.12 46.89 -10.25
CA LEU A 29 10.89 45.73 -9.82
C LEU A 29 11.21 44.88 -11.05
N LYS A 30 12.22 45.32 -11.80
CA LYS A 30 13.10 44.43 -12.55
C LYS A 30 13.68 43.43 -11.56
N LYS A 31 13.06 42.26 -11.42
CA LYS A 31 13.70 41.04 -10.92
C LYS A 31 13.70 40.00 -12.03
N THR A 32 14.70 40.11 -12.89
CA THR A 32 15.27 38.97 -13.59
C THR A 32 15.81 37.99 -12.56
N ALA A 33 15.08 36.91 -12.31
CA ALA A 33 15.58 35.66 -11.73
C ALA A 33 14.66 34.54 -12.24
N GLY A 34 15.20 33.67 -13.09
CA GLY A 34 14.44 32.71 -13.90
C GLY A 34 13.31 31.99 -13.19
N THR A 35 12.08 32.35 -13.53
CA THR A 35 10.95 31.44 -13.47
C THR A 35 11.18 30.42 -14.58
N LYS A 36 11.71 29.26 -14.22
CA LYS A 36 11.50 28.07 -15.03
C LYS A 36 9.98 27.89 -15.03
N GLU A 37 9.31 28.33 -16.09
CA GLU A 37 7.89 28.09 -16.28
C GLU A 37 7.70 26.58 -16.08
N LEU A 38 6.94 26.22 -15.04
CA LEU A 38 6.63 24.83 -14.80
C LEU A 38 5.89 24.36 -16.04
N SER A 39 6.32 23.24 -16.60
CA SER A 39 5.57 22.64 -17.70
C SER A 39 4.14 22.37 -17.23
N GLU A 40 3.17 22.37 -18.15
CA GLU A 40 1.75 22.09 -17.81
C GLU A 40 1.60 20.80 -16.99
N ALA A 41 2.45 19.81 -17.23
CA ALA A 41 2.53 18.57 -16.48
C ALA A 41 2.99 18.78 -15.02
N GLU A 42 4.06 19.55 -14.80
CA GLU A 42 4.57 19.84 -13.45
C GLU A 42 3.56 20.66 -12.63
N GLU A 43 2.89 21.63 -13.23
CA GLU A 43 1.82 22.36 -12.55
C GLU A 43 0.63 21.47 -12.20
N MET A 44 0.30 20.52 -13.07
CA MET A 44 -0.78 19.56 -12.83
C MET A 44 -0.43 18.56 -11.73
N GLU A 45 0.83 18.14 -11.63
CA GLU A 45 1.30 17.34 -10.51
C GLU A 45 1.25 18.12 -9.18
N LEU A 46 1.62 19.40 -9.20
CA LEU A 46 1.52 20.26 -8.00
C LEU A 46 0.06 20.40 -7.55
N PHE A 47 -0.85 20.68 -8.50
CA PHE A 47 -2.28 20.75 -8.25
C PHE A 47 -2.82 19.45 -7.63
N LYS A 48 -2.44 18.28 -8.19
CA LYS A 48 -2.80 16.97 -7.63
C LYS A 48 -2.28 16.83 -6.19
N LYS A 49 -1.02 17.19 -5.92
CA LYS A 49 -0.45 17.13 -4.55
C LYS A 49 -1.22 18.02 -3.56
N GLU A 50 -1.58 19.23 -3.96
CA GLU A 50 -2.39 20.14 -3.13
C GLU A 50 -3.79 19.57 -2.88
N PHE A 51 -4.45 19.08 -3.92
CA PHE A 51 -5.77 18.46 -3.81
C PHE A 51 -5.75 17.22 -2.91
N TYR A 52 -4.69 16.40 -3.00
CA TYR A 52 -4.49 15.26 -2.10
C TYR A 52 -4.40 15.71 -0.63
N ALA A 53 -3.63 16.76 -0.35
CA ALA A 53 -3.50 17.30 1.01
C ALA A 53 -4.83 17.87 1.53
N GLU A 54 -5.63 18.48 0.66
CA GLU A 54 -6.99 18.92 1.01
C GLU A 54 -7.91 17.75 1.33
N LEU A 55 -7.87 16.67 0.55
CA LEU A 55 -8.64 15.45 0.82
C LEU A 55 -8.24 14.82 2.15
N ASP A 56 -6.95 14.75 2.47
CA ASP A 56 -6.48 14.13 3.71
C ASP A 56 -6.92 14.89 4.97
N ARG A 57 -7.07 16.22 4.86
CA ARG A 57 -7.58 17.09 5.94
C ARG A 57 -9.08 16.93 6.19
N ILE A 58 -9.84 16.36 5.25
CA ILE A 58 -11.28 16.16 5.45
C ILE A 58 -11.48 15.14 6.59
N PRO A 59 -12.21 15.51 7.66
CA PRO A 59 -12.53 14.56 8.70
C PRO A 59 -13.44 13.49 8.11
N ARG A 60 -13.23 12.26 8.56
CA ARG A 60 -14.03 11.11 8.15
C ARG A 60 -14.98 10.75 9.27
N ASP A 61 -16.25 10.51 8.95
CA ASP A 61 -17.21 10.01 9.93
C ASP A 61 -16.74 8.67 10.52
N ARG A 62 -17.08 8.43 11.78
CA ARG A 62 -16.71 7.20 12.49
C ARG A 62 -17.29 5.94 11.85
N THR A 63 -18.42 6.04 11.14
CA THR A 63 -19.05 4.89 10.47
C THR A 63 -18.36 4.51 9.16
N ILE A 64 -17.35 5.24 8.71
CA ILE A 64 -16.60 4.92 7.48
C ILE A 64 -15.22 4.40 7.91
N ALA A 65 -14.96 3.10 7.75
CA ALA A 65 -13.65 2.52 8.08
C ALA A 65 -12.61 2.75 7.00
N ASN A 66 -13.03 2.67 5.73
CA ASN A 66 -12.15 2.80 4.58
C ASN A 66 -12.75 3.77 3.57
N VAL A 67 -11.92 4.62 2.98
CA VAL A 67 -12.32 5.54 1.92
C VAL A 67 -11.30 5.50 0.81
N ALA A 68 -11.77 5.56 -0.43
CA ALA A 68 -10.95 5.74 -1.60
C ALA A 68 -11.64 6.72 -2.56
N VAL A 69 -10.86 7.57 -3.23
CA VAL A 69 -11.36 8.54 -4.20
C VAL A 69 -10.66 8.31 -5.54
N ASN A 70 -11.46 8.00 -6.56
CA ASN A 70 -11.08 7.86 -7.96
C ASN A 70 -11.39 9.17 -8.67
N ILE A 71 -10.41 9.74 -9.36
CA ILE A 71 -10.55 11.00 -10.08
C ILE A 71 -9.97 10.81 -11.48
N SER A 72 -10.76 11.06 -12.52
CA SER A 72 -10.28 10.98 -13.90
C SER A 72 -9.33 12.14 -14.23
N GLU A 73 -8.47 11.97 -15.23
CA GLU A 73 -7.57 13.05 -15.67
C GLU A 73 -8.33 14.27 -16.20
N GLU A 74 -9.43 14.03 -16.91
CA GLU A 74 -10.33 15.09 -17.37
C GLU A 74 -10.95 15.86 -16.20
N ALA A 75 -11.32 15.18 -15.12
CA ALA A 75 -11.82 15.83 -13.91
C ALA A 75 -10.75 16.75 -13.30
N PHE A 76 -9.49 16.33 -13.26
CA PHE A 76 -8.39 17.17 -12.77
C PHE A 76 -8.18 18.42 -13.64
N LYS A 77 -8.25 18.29 -14.97
CA LYS A 77 -8.19 19.43 -15.89
C LYS A 77 -9.33 20.40 -15.61
N ASN A 78 -10.57 19.91 -15.58
CA ASN A 78 -11.75 20.73 -15.31
C ASN A 78 -11.70 21.40 -13.94
N MET A 79 -11.16 20.74 -12.91
CA MET A 79 -10.99 21.34 -11.57
C MET A 79 -9.87 22.37 -11.51
N LYS A 80 -8.85 22.27 -12.37
CA LYS A 80 -7.82 23.30 -12.49
C LYS A 80 -8.33 24.51 -13.28
N ASP A 81 -9.08 24.26 -14.35
CA ASP A 81 -9.59 25.30 -15.25
C ASP A 81 -10.79 26.06 -14.65
N ASP A 82 -11.65 25.37 -13.89
CA ASP A 82 -12.83 25.95 -13.23
C ASP A 82 -12.79 25.73 -11.70
N PRO A 83 -12.42 26.77 -10.93
CA PRO A 83 -12.45 26.73 -9.47
C PRO A 83 -13.83 26.43 -8.88
N THR A 84 -14.92 26.83 -9.55
CA THR A 84 -16.28 26.57 -9.06
C THR A 84 -16.65 25.08 -9.17
N TYR A 85 -16.19 24.42 -10.23
CA TYR A 85 -16.32 22.98 -10.38
C TYR A 85 -15.52 22.24 -9.30
N ARG A 86 -14.28 22.67 -9.04
CA ARG A 86 -13.43 22.14 -7.97
C ARG A 86 -14.10 22.22 -6.61
N GLU A 87 -14.59 23.40 -6.23
CA GLU A 87 -15.26 23.61 -4.95
C GLU A 87 -16.51 22.73 -4.83
N ARG A 88 -17.28 22.60 -5.90
CA ARG A 88 -18.47 21.73 -5.94
C ARG A 88 -18.09 20.26 -5.74
N MET A 89 -17.06 19.76 -6.42
CA MET A 89 -16.60 18.37 -6.26
C MET A 89 -16.07 18.14 -4.85
N LEU A 90 -15.28 19.06 -4.32
CA LEU A 90 -14.76 18.99 -2.96
C LEU A 90 -15.87 19.01 -1.91
N ALA A 91 -16.92 19.83 -2.11
CA ALA A 91 -18.08 19.88 -1.23
C ALA A 91 -18.86 18.55 -1.22
N LEU A 92 -19.05 17.91 -2.39
CA LEU A 92 -19.68 16.59 -2.48
C LEU A 92 -18.84 15.52 -1.77
N ILE A 93 -17.52 15.50 -2.01
CA ILE A 93 -16.60 14.58 -1.34
C ILE A 93 -16.67 14.78 0.19
N ARG A 94 -16.63 16.03 0.67
CA ARG A 94 -16.78 16.34 2.11
C ARG A 94 -18.10 15.82 2.65
N ARG A 95 -19.22 16.06 1.96
CA ARG A 95 -20.54 15.57 2.37
C ARG A 95 -20.53 14.05 2.53
N ASP A 96 -19.97 13.32 1.57
CA ASP A 96 -20.01 11.86 1.59
C ASP A 96 -18.99 11.24 2.56
N MET A 97 -17.88 11.93 2.85
CA MET A 97 -16.91 11.53 3.87
C MET A 97 -17.33 11.86 5.31
N THR A 98 -18.17 12.89 5.49
CA THR A 98 -18.66 13.32 6.82
C THR A 98 -20.09 12.87 7.11
N GLY A 99 -20.81 12.39 6.08
CA GLY A 99 -22.15 11.85 6.20
C GLY A 99 -22.14 10.54 6.97
N SER A 100 -23.05 10.42 7.94
CA SER A 100 -23.25 9.17 8.68
C SER A 100 -24.10 8.19 7.87
N VAL A 101 -23.73 6.90 7.89
CA VAL A 101 -24.39 5.83 7.11
C VAL A 101 -25.13 4.82 8.02
N ALA A 102 -25.65 5.28 9.17
CA ALA A 102 -26.29 4.45 10.20
C ALA A 102 -27.45 3.55 9.70
N PRO A 103 -27.71 2.35 10.29
CA PRO A 103 -27.14 1.77 11.51
C PRO A 103 -26.23 0.54 11.27
N ALA A 104 -25.76 0.35 10.03
CA ALA A 104 -24.90 -0.79 9.67
C ALA A 104 -23.48 -0.64 10.27
N PRO A 105 -22.74 -1.75 10.45
CA PRO A 105 -21.31 -1.72 10.82
C PRO A 105 -20.52 -0.80 9.89
N ASP A 106 -19.33 -0.39 10.34
CA ASP A 106 -18.41 0.44 9.56
C ASP A 106 -18.48 0.11 8.06
N CYS A 107 -18.56 1.13 7.21
CA CYS A 107 -18.65 0.98 5.77
C CYS A 107 -17.32 1.33 5.09
N SER A 108 -17.14 0.77 3.91
CA SER A 108 -16.07 1.11 2.99
C SER A 108 -16.66 1.89 1.83
N LEU A 109 -16.11 3.08 1.59
CA LEU A 109 -16.63 4.05 0.62
C LEU A 109 -15.66 4.21 -0.55
N VAL A 110 -16.17 4.10 -1.78
CA VAL A 110 -15.45 4.50 -2.99
C VAL A 110 -16.18 5.66 -3.64
N ILE A 111 -15.52 6.80 -3.75
CA ILE A 111 -16.03 7.98 -4.45
C ILE A 111 -15.38 8.02 -5.82
N THR A 112 -16.18 8.17 -6.87
CA THR A 112 -15.71 8.36 -8.25
C THR A 112 -16.10 9.74 -8.74
N VAL A 113 -15.11 10.50 -9.20
CA VAL A 113 -15.25 11.84 -9.78
C VAL A 113 -14.82 11.76 -11.24
N GLY A 114 -15.80 11.89 -12.14
CA GLY A 114 -15.57 11.93 -13.58
C GLY A 114 -15.45 13.34 -14.13
N ALA A 115 -15.46 13.44 -15.46
CA ALA A 115 -15.30 14.70 -16.18
C ALA A 115 -16.39 15.72 -15.83
N THR A 116 -17.63 15.25 -15.60
CA THR A 116 -18.76 16.11 -15.26
C THR A 116 -19.33 15.80 -13.88
N ALA A 117 -20.08 16.76 -13.32
CA ALA A 117 -20.78 16.57 -12.04
C ALA A 117 -21.80 15.41 -12.05
N ARG A 118 -22.25 14.96 -13.23
CA ARG A 118 -23.17 13.82 -13.38
C ARG A 118 -22.48 12.47 -13.17
N ASP A 119 -21.17 12.44 -13.41
CA ASP A 119 -20.31 11.27 -13.26
C ASP A 119 -19.88 11.06 -11.81
N TYR A 120 -20.27 11.96 -10.91
CA TYR A 120 -20.07 11.80 -9.48
C TYR A 120 -20.88 10.60 -8.96
N ARG A 121 -20.19 9.67 -8.30
CA ARG A 121 -20.76 8.50 -7.64
C ARG A 121 -20.08 8.25 -6.31
N ALA A 122 -20.84 7.84 -5.31
CA ALA A 122 -20.33 7.43 -4.01
C ALA A 122 -20.95 6.07 -3.66
N ASP A 123 -20.17 5.01 -3.80
CA ASP A 123 -20.60 3.64 -3.58
C ASP A 123 -20.08 3.16 -2.22
N GLY A 124 -20.98 2.69 -1.35
CA GLY A 124 -20.66 2.20 -0.02
C GLY A 124 -20.97 0.70 0.13
N TRP A 125 -20.08 -0.03 0.80
CA TRP A 125 -20.29 -1.43 1.17
C TRP A 125 -20.05 -1.63 2.66
N SER A 126 -20.60 -2.70 3.23
CA SER A 126 -20.23 -3.12 4.58
C SER A 126 -18.78 -3.59 4.62
N VAL A 127 -18.05 -3.26 5.70
CA VAL A 127 -16.66 -3.70 5.95
C VAL A 127 -16.49 -5.22 6.01
N TYR A 128 -17.57 -5.97 6.22
CA TYR A 128 -17.55 -7.44 6.14
C TYR A 128 -17.44 -7.98 4.72
N ASN A 129 -17.79 -7.18 3.70
CA ASN A 129 -17.69 -7.55 2.28
C ASN A 129 -16.82 -6.54 1.50
N ASP A 130 -15.61 -6.29 2.01
CA ASP A 130 -14.68 -5.29 1.46
C ASP A 130 -13.98 -5.72 0.17
N SER A 131 -14.28 -6.89 -0.39
CA SER A 131 -13.67 -7.36 -1.64
C SER A 131 -13.85 -6.35 -2.78
N GLU A 132 -15.07 -5.82 -2.93
CA GLU A 132 -15.40 -4.78 -3.92
C GLU A 132 -14.62 -3.49 -3.67
N PHE A 133 -14.54 -3.05 -2.41
CA PHE A 133 -13.74 -1.88 -2.05
C PHE A 133 -12.27 -2.08 -2.43
N TYR A 134 -11.67 -3.22 -2.08
CA TYR A 134 -10.27 -3.48 -2.39
C TYR A 134 -10.02 -3.62 -3.90
N ALA A 135 -10.96 -4.17 -4.66
CA ALA A 135 -10.87 -4.27 -6.12
C ALA A 135 -10.93 -2.89 -6.79
N ARG A 136 -11.91 -2.06 -6.39
CA ARG A 136 -12.14 -0.72 -6.97
C ARG A 136 -11.16 0.34 -6.48
N SER A 137 -10.45 0.09 -5.38
CA SER A 137 -9.51 1.04 -4.77
C SER A 137 -8.02 0.80 -5.07
N GLN A 138 -7.66 -0.16 -5.92
CA GLN A 138 -6.24 -0.45 -6.21
C GLN A 138 -5.52 0.74 -6.87
N GLY A 139 -6.18 1.44 -7.78
CA GLY A 139 -5.64 2.58 -8.53
C GLY A 139 -6.21 3.93 -8.11
N SER A 140 -6.79 4.03 -6.92
CA SER A 140 -7.40 5.28 -6.45
C SER A 140 -6.36 6.36 -6.25
N PHE A 141 -6.74 7.60 -6.59
CA PHE A 141 -5.92 8.77 -6.38
C PHE A 141 -5.66 9.03 -4.88
N PHE A 142 -6.71 8.87 -4.06
CA PHE A 142 -6.62 8.98 -2.61
C PHE A 142 -7.18 7.71 -1.96
N LYS A 143 -6.53 7.24 -0.89
CA LYS A 143 -6.96 6.05 -0.16
C LYS A 143 -6.56 6.16 1.31
N LYS A 144 -7.53 5.96 2.20
CA LYS A 144 -7.35 5.96 3.65
C LYS A 144 -8.14 4.82 4.25
N THR A 145 -7.45 3.81 4.75
CA THR A 145 -8.06 2.62 5.33
C THR A 145 -7.85 2.58 6.85
N SER A 146 -8.64 1.77 7.55
CA SER A 146 -8.45 1.61 9.00
C SER A 146 -7.16 0.83 9.30
N GLU A 147 -6.24 1.43 10.04
CA GLU A 147 -4.95 0.82 10.43
C GLU A 147 -5.09 -0.55 11.10
N LYS A 148 -6.23 -0.79 11.79
CA LYS A 148 -6.52 -2.07 12.45
C LYS A 148 -6.52 -3.24 11.46
N LYS A 149 -7.12 -3.07 10.27
CA LYS A 149 -7.15 -4.13 9.26
C LYS A 149 -5.78 -4.34 8.61
N ASP A 150 -5.05 -3.28 8.32
CA ASP A 150 -3.71 -3.38 7.72
C ASP A 150 -2.75 -4.12 8.66
N ARG A 151 -2.77 -3.77 9.96
CA ARG A 151 -1.99 -4.46 10.98
C ARG A 151 -2.40 -5.94 11.12
N GLN A 152 -3.70 -6.25 11.07
CA GLN A 152 -4.19 -7.62 11.14
C GLN A 152 -3.78 -8.45 9.91
N GLN A 153 -3.87 -7.88 8.71
CA GLN A 153 -3.40 -8.53 7.48
C GLN A 153 -1.90 -8.78 7.51
N GLU A 154 -1.10 -7.81 7.97
CA GLU A 154 0.33 -8.01 8.16
C GLU A 154 0.65 -9.15 9.13
N LEU A 155 -0.08 -9.23 10.26
CA LEU A 155 0.10 -10.29 11.25
C LEU A 155 -0.22 -11.66 10.64
N ILE A 156 -1.31 -11.78 9.86
CA ILE A 156 -1.66 -13.01 9.15
C ILE A 156 -0.58 -13.38 8.14
N LYS A 157 -0.10 -12.44 7.32
CA LYS A 157 1.00 -12.66 6.36
C LYS A 157 2.27 -13.13 7.08
N LYS A 158 2.65 -12.49 8.19
CA LYS A 158 3.80 -12.87 9.02
C LYS A 158 3.63 -14.28 9.59
N TYR A 159 2.45 -14.62 10.10
CA TYR A 159 2.14 -15.96 10.61
C TYR A 159 2.25 -17.04 9.52
N LEU A 160 1.65 -16.81 8.34
CA LEU A 160 1.72 -17.74 7.21
C LEU A 160 3.16 -17.95 6.72
N LYS A 161 3.96 -16.88 6.67
CA LYS A 161 5.39 -16.96 6.33
C LYS A 161 6.15 -17.82 7.33
N LYS A 162 5.94 -17.62 8.63
CA LYS A 162 6.55 -18.45 9.69
C LYS A 162 6.14 -19.92 9.56
N ARG A 163 4.85 -20.19 9.31
CA ARG A 163 4.34 -21.54 9.11
C ARG A 163 4.96 -22.23 7.90
N ALA A 164 5.12 -21.52 6.79
CA ALA A 164 5.78 -22.05 5.59
C ALA A 164 7.27 -22.36 5.85
N GLN A 165 7.97 -21.47 6.56
CA GLN A 165 9.37 -21.69 6.96
C GLN A 165 9.51 -22.90 7.88
N ALA A 166 8.66 -23.04 8.90
CA ALA A 166 8.66 -24.19 9.79
C ALA A 166 8.39 -25.50 9.03
N LYS A 167 7.49 -25.49 8.04
CA LYS A 167 7.21 -26.65 7.18
C LYS A 167 8.42 -27.04 6.32
N ARG A 168 9.16 -26.06 5.79
CA ARG A 168 10.42 -26.33 5.05
C ARG A 168 11.47 -26.96 5.97
N GLN A 169 11.68 -26.40 7.15
CA GLN A 169 12.62 -26.96 8.13
C GLN A 169 12.24 -28.38 8.56
N GLN A 170 10.95 -28.67 8.75
CA GLN A 170 10.47 -30.03 9.03
C GLN A 170 10.71 -31.01 7.88
N GLN A 171 10.76 -30.55 6.62
CA GLN A 171 11.07 -31.41 5.47
C GLN A 171 12.58 -31.61 5.27
N GLU A 172 13.40 -30.62 5.63
CA GLU A 172 14.86 -30.70 5.51
C GLU A 172 15.48 -31.63 6.57
N LEU A 173 14.96 -31.66 7.80
CA LEU A 173 15.50 -32.48 8.90
C LEU A 173 15.51 -34.00 8.60
N PRO A 174 14.43 -34.61 8.08
CA PRO A 174 14.45 -36.01 7.65
C PRO A 174 15.41 -36.25 6.48
N ASN A 175 15.48 -35.33 5.51
CA ASN A 175 16.35 -35.46 4.35
C ASN A 175 17.82 -35.48 4.76
N GLU A 176 18.23 -34.62 5.69
CA GLU A 176 19.61 -34.61 6.19
C GLU A 176 19.95 -35.89 6.98
N LYS A 177 19.01 -36.41 7.77
CA LYS A 177 19.18 -37.68 8.49
C LYS A 177 19.29 -38.87 7.54
N ILE A 178 18.46 -38.91 6.50
CA ILE A 178 18.51 -39.95 5.46
C ILE A 178 19.84 -39.88 4.70
N ALA A 179 20.28 -38.68 4.30
CA ALA A 179 21.56 -38.49 3.61
C ALA A 179 22.76 -38.94 4.45
N LYS A 180 22.80 -38.60 5.75
CA LYS A 180 23.85 -39.06 6.67
C LYS A 180 23.83 -40.58 6.87
N ALA A 181 22.65 -41.17 7.02
CA ALA A 181 22.50 -42.62 7.16
C ALA A 181 22.96 -43.36 5.90
N GLU A 182 22.63 -42.85 4.72
CA GLU A 182 23.05 -43.42 3.44
C GLU A 182 24.56 -43.31 3.21
N GLN A 183 25.16 -42.17 3.60
CA GLN A 183 26.61 -41.98 3.56
C GLN A 183 27.35 -42.97 4.47
N GLU A 184 26.88 -43.18 5.70
CA GLU A 184 27.45 -44.18 6.62
C GLU A 184 27.27 -45.60 6.10
N ARG A 185 26.11 -45.92 5.53
CA ARG A 185 25.86 -47.24 4.93
C ARG A 185 26.80 -47.53 3.77
N SER A 186 27.07 -46.53 2.93
CA SER A 186 28.05 -46.61 1.83
C SER A 186 29.47 -46.80 2.35
N ARG A 187 29.87 -46.08 3.40
CA ARG A 187 31.18 -46.23 4.05
C ARG A 187 31.38 -47.65 4.59
N LEU A 188 30.40 -48.18 5.31
CA LEU A 188 30.44 -49.54 5.85
C LEU A 188 30.48 -50.60 4.76
N ALA A 189 29.71 -50.43 3.67
CA ALA A 189 29.72 -51.35 2.54
C ALA A 189 31.10 -51.41 1.86
N LYS A 190 31.77 -50.26 1.67
CA LYS A 190 33.13 -50.19 1.13
C LYS A 190 34.16 -50.83 2.05
N ALA A 191 34.06 -50.60 3.36
CA ALA A 191 34.96 -51.22 4.33
C ALA A 191 34.79 -52.75 4.35
N TRP A 192 33.55 -53.24 4.28
CA TRP A 192 33.26 -54.67 4.24
C TRP A 192 33.74 -55.34 2.95
N SER A 193 33.53 -54.72 1.79
CA SER A 193 34.02 -55.25 0.50
C SER A 193 35.55 -55.28 0.45
N SER A 194 36.22 -54.24 0.93
CA SER A 194 37.68 -54.18 1.03
C SER A 194 38.22 -55.28 1.96
N LYS A 195 37.62 -55.49 3.14
CA LYS A 195 38.02 -56.58 4.05
C LYS A 195 37.87 -57.96 3.40
N ARG A 196 36.82 -58.18 2.62
CA ARG A 196 36.60 -59.44 1.90
C ARG A 196 37.61 -59.64 0.77
N GLN A 197 38.00 -58.57 0.08
CA GLN A 197 39.06 -58.63 -0.93
C GLN A 197 40.43 -58.94 -0.31
N MET A 198 40.76 -58.28 0.80
CA MET A 198 42.01 -58.54 1.54
C MET A 198 42.07 -59.98 2.07
N ALA A 199 40.97 -60.50 2.63
CA ALA A 199 40.90 -61.90 3.08
C ALA A 199 41.10 -62.90 1.92
N LYS A 200 40.50 -62.64 0.75
CA LYS A 200 40.73 -63.46 -0.45
C LYS A 200 42.18 -63.39 -0.93
N ALA A 201 42.78 -62.20 -0.94
CA ALA A 201 44.18 -62.03 -1.34
C ALA A 201 45.15 -62.72 -0.38
N SER A 202 44.89 -62.65 0.93
CA SER A 202 45.67 -63.38 1.95
C SER A 202 45.56 -64.89 1.74
N ASN A 203 44.35 -65.42 1.57
CA ASN A 203 44.17 -66.86 1.35
C ASN A 203 44.92 -67.34 0.10
N VAL A 204 44.87 -66.58 -1.01
CA VAL A 204 45.61 -66.92 -2.23
C VAL A 204 47.13 -66.85 -2.01
N TYR A 205 47.61 -65.88 -1.23
CA TYR A 205 49.03 -65.79 -0.89
C TYR A 205 49.48 -66.96 -0.01
N ASP A 206 48.71 -67.29 1.02
CA ASP A 206 48.99 -68.41 1.92
C ASP A 206 48.97 -69.76 1.16
N GLU A 207 48.01 -69.97 0.25
CA GLU A 207 47.95 -71.16 -0.62
C GLU A 207 49.17 -71.27 -1.55
N ASN A 208 49.63 -70.15 -2.12
CA ASN A 208 50.81 -70.12 -2.99
C ASN A 208 52.12 -70.34 -2.21
N VAL A 209 52.24 -69.85 -0.97
CA VAL A 209 53.41 -70.08 -0.11
C VAL A 209 53.48 -71.54 0.34
N MET A 210 52.33 -72.16 0.67
CA MET A 210 52.29 -73.57 1.06
C MET A 210 52.64 -74.50 -0.11
N THR A 211 52.06 -74.25 -1.30
CA THR A 211 52.38 -75.02 -2.51
C THR A 211 53.80 -74.78 -3.04
N GLY A 212 54.35 -73.57 -2.86
CA GLY A 212 55.74 -73.26 -3.20
C GLY A 212 56.78 -73.93 -2.28
N ASN A 213 56.49 -74.04 -0.98
CA ASN A 213 57.33 -74.77 -0.02
C ASN A 213 57.31 -76.29 -0.25
N ASP A 214 56.19 -76.84 -0.71
CA ASP A 214 56.09 -78.27 -1.06
C ASP A 214 56.92 -78.62 -2.31
N LEU A 215 57.07 -77.69 -3.27
CA LEU A 215 57.92 -77.87 -4.45
C LEU A 215 59.43 -77.73 -4.18
N GLN A 216 59.83 -77.02 -3.12
CA GLN A 216 61.25 -76.90 -2.71
C GLN A 216 61.75 -78.07 -1.85
N ARG A 217 60.86 -78.93 -1.34
CA ARG A 217 61.24 -80.14 -0.57
C ARG A 217 61.43 -81.40 -1.42
N ILE A 218 61.26 -81.32 -2.74
CA ILE A 218 61.32 -82.45 -3.68
C ILE A 218 62.63 -82.47 -4.51
N PHE A 219 63.59 -81.59 -4.23
CA PHE A 219 64.93 -81.60 -4.82
C PHE A 219 66.01 -81.97 -3.81
#